data_AF-A0A7W0Y4P8-F1
#
_entry.id   AF-A0A7W0Y4P8-F1
#
_cell.length_a   1.000
_cell.length_b   1.000
_cell.length_c   1.000
_cell.angle_alpha   90.00
_cell.angle_beta   90.00
_cell.angle_gamma   90.00
#
_symmetry.space_group_name_H-M   'P 1'
#
loop_
_entity.id
_entity.type
_entity.pdbx_description
1 polymer ?
#
loop_
_entity_poly.entity_id
_entity_poly.type
_entity_poly.pdbx_seq_one_letter_code
_entity_poly.pdbx_strand_id
1 'polypeptide(L)'
;MAIDYVLAMGCEPHRQLGVERLVALHRTRIIARSALASMREDGDMRAPEAIEVQLTTRKPGGDSARGVTLKDLVDEAAPLDAVAGHCATCPADLPREFACHRRIRYPIPEHVEQWLMARLPTSLACTAGALLVRGLGEFGWDGAPTAKLRAAGTTYFESRAPYGVRWEAEDQSNMHQAERGSVIEISSDQLFQMMFMVGSVAPTHALMIALFCGVIPHDISLHDLTDKEQRARALASSHLPTEPDPDIEQLAAFL
;
A
#
# COMPACT_ATOMS: atom_id res chain seq x y z
N MET A 1 -3.83 13.67 -1.69
CA MET A 1 -2.66 12.92 -2.20
C MET A 1 -2.82 11.46 -1.80
N ALA A 2 -2.08 10.53 -2.40
CA ALA A 2 -2.21 9.11 -2.09
C ALA A 2 -0.92 8.36 -2.42
N ILE A 3 -0.75 7.18 -1.83
CA ILE A 3 0.15 6.13 -2.32
C ILE A 3 -0.61 5.39 -3.41
N ASP A 4 -0.16 5.51 -4.65
CA ASP A 4 -0.69 4.74 -5.77
C ASP A 4 0.13 3.45 -5.88
N TYR A 5 -0.52 2.29 -5.90
CA TYR A 5 0.13 0.99 -6.09
C TYR A 5 -0.59 0.16 -7.15
N VAL A 6 0.17 -0.74 -7.80
CA VAL A 6 -0.34 -1.55 -8.90
C VAL A 6 0.20 -2.97 -8.83
N LEU A 7 -0.69 -3.94 -8.93
CA LEU A 7 -0.32 -5.34 -9.11
C LEU A 7 0.11 -5.59 -10.57
N ALA A 8 1.42 -5.51 -10.83
CA ALA A 8 2.00 -5.55 -12.16
C ALA A 8 2.07 -6.98 -12.77
N MET A 9 0.93 -7.60 -13.03
CA MET A 9 0.83 -8.98 -13.57
C MET A 9 1.35 -9.17 -15.01
N GLY A 10 1.86 -8.12 -15.67
CA GLY A 10 2.30 -8.18 -17.06
C GLY A 10 1.19 -8.52 -18.07
N CYS A 11 -0.09 -8.27 -17.74
CA CYS A 11 -1.23 -8.47 -18.62
C CYS A 11 -1.23 -7.51 -19.83
N GLU A 12 -2.11 -7.75 -20.80
CA GLU A 12 -2.15 -6.98 -22.05
C GLU A 12 -2.29 -5.45 -21.86
N PRO A 13 -3.14 -4.93 -20.96
CA PRO A 13 -3.15 -3.50 -20.65
C PRO A 13 -1.79 -2.95 -20.19
N HIS A 14 -1.05 -3.69 -19.36
CA HIS A 14 0.30 -3.28 -18.93
C HIS A 14 1.29 -3.27 -20.10
N ARG A 15 1.18 -4.22 -21.05
CA ARG A 15 2.06 -4.28 -22.22
C ARG A 15 1.79 -3.15 -23.22
N GLN A 16 0.52 -2.85 -23.50
CA GLN A 16 0.17 -1.83 -24.49
C GLN A 16 0.37 -0.40 -23.99
N LEU A 17 -0.04 -0.12 -22.75
CA LEU A 17 0.02 1.24 -22.21
C LEU A 17 1.33 1.51 -21.45
N GLY A 18 1.95 0.48 -20.86
CA GLY A 18 2.94 0.64 -19.81
C GLY A 18 2.28 0.92 -18.46
N VAL A 19 2.93 0.48 -17.37
CA VAL A 19 2.37 0.58 -16.01
C VAL A 19 2.14 2.04 -15.60
N GLU A 20 3.12 2.92 -15.78
CA GLU A 20 3.03 4.33 -15.37
C GLU A 20 1.90 5.07 -16.09
N ARG A 21 1.79 4.88 -17.41
CA ARG A 21 0.73 5.49 -18.21
C ARG A 21 -0.63 4.93 -17.85
N LEU A 22 -0.75 3.62 -17.62
CA LEU A 22 -2.01 3.01 -17.17
C LEU A 22 -2.46 3.62 -15.84
N VAL A 23 -1.56 3.75 -14.87
CA VAL A 23 -1.85 4.39 -13.57
C VAL A 23 -2.29 5.84 -13.76
N ALA A 24 -1.57 6.62 -14.58
CA ALA A 24 -1.92 8.01 -14.87
C ALA A 24 -3.31 8.15 -15.50
N LEU A 25 -3.60 7.37 -16.54
CA LEU A 25 -4.90 7.36 -17.20
C LEU A 25 -6.02 6.92 -16.26
N HIS A 26 -5.78 5.87 -15.44
CA HIS A 26 -6.79 5.36 -14.53
C HIS A 26 -7.08 6.38 -13.42
N ARG A 27 -6.05 7.07 -12.92
CA ARG A 27 -6.23 8.21 -12.01
C ARG A 27 -7.04 9.33 -12.65
N THR A 28 -6.74 9.72 -13.89
CA THR A 28 -7.52 10.73 -14.62
C THR A 28 -8.99 10.31 -14.75
N ARG A 29 -9.27 9.05 -15.09
CA ARG A 29 -10.62 8.48 -15.15
C ARG A 29 -11.36 8.55 -13.81
N ILE A 30 -10.70 8.19 -12.71
CA ILE A 30 -11.29 8.26 -11.37
C ILE A 30 -11.64 9.71 -11.03
N ILE A 31 -10.72 10.65 -11.28
CA ILE A 31 -10.96 12.08 -11.01
C ILE A 31 -12.16 12.59 -11.83
N ALA A 32 -12.21 12.30 -13.13
CA ALA A 32 -13.30 12.73 -14.00
C ALA A 32 -14.65 12.20 -13.51
N ARG A 33 -14.73 10.92 -13.14
CA ARG A 33 -15.95 10.27 -12.64
C ARG A 33 -16.40 10.83 -11.30
N SER A 34 -15.48 10.98 -10.34
CA SER A 34 -15.78 11.53 -9.02
C SER A 34 -16.23 12.99 -9.10
N ALA A 35 -15.56 13.81 -9.92
CA ALA A 35 -15.94 15.20 -10.12
C ALA A 35 -17.32 15.31 -10.79
N LEU A 36 -17.59 14.51 -11.83
CA LEU A 36 -18.90 14.48 -12.47
C LEU A 36 -20.00 14.04 -11.49
N ALA A 37 -19.78 12.99 -10.71
CA ALA A 37 -20.74 12.51 -9.71
C ALA A 37 -21.07 13.59 -8.67
N SER A 38 -20.05 14.22 -8.08
CA SER A 38 -20.21 15.31 -7.12
C SER A 38 -20.99 16.50 -7.71
N MET A 39 -20.67 16.93 -8.93
CA MET A 39 -21.39 18.02 -9.59
C MET A 39 -22.87 17.68 -9.84
N ARG A 40 -23.17 16.43 -10.17
CA ARG A 40 -24.56 15.96 -10.35
C ARG A 40 -25.32 15.91 -9.03
N GLU A 41 -24.67 15.51 -7.94
CA GLU A 41 -25.24 15.56 -6.58
C GLU A 41 -25.58 17.00 -6.16
N ASP A 42 -24.75 17.98 -6.57
CA ASP A 42 -24.98 19.41 -6.36
C ASP A 42 -26.03 20.03 -7.32
N GLY A 43 -26.62 19.23 -8.20
CA GLY A 43 -27.68 19.65 -9.14
C GLY A 43 -27.18 20.33 -10.41
N ASP A 44 -25.87 20.34 -10.68
CA ASP A 44 -25.34 20.82 -11.96
C ASP A 44 -25.68 19.82 -13.07
N MET A 45 -26.49 20.25 -14.05
CA MET A 45 -26.93 19.43 -15.18
C MET A 45 -26.23 19.76 -16.51
N ARG A 46 -25.19 20.61 -16.49
CA ARG A 46 -24.42 20.97 -17.69
C ARG A 46 -23.75 19.74 -18.33
N ALA A 47 -23.48 19.80 -19.62
CA ALA A 47 -22.71 18.78 -20.33
C ALA A 47 -21.23 18.78 -19.86
N PRO A 48 -20.50 17.66 -19.94
CA PRO A 48 -19.09 17.59 -19.50
C PRO A 48 -18.16 18.62 -20.17
N GLU A 49 -18.48 19.08 -21.39
CA GLU A 49 -17.72 20.13 -22.08
C GLU A 49 -17.85 21.51 -21.44
N ALA A 50 -18.95 21.74 -20.70
CA ALA A 50 -19.28 23.04 -20.10
C ALA A 50 -18.97 23.09 -18.59
N ILE A 51 -18.35 22.05 -18.05
CA ILE A 51 -17.95 21.96 -16.64
C ILE A 51 -16.43 22.09 -16.57
N GLU A 52 -15.97 23.25 -16.09
CA GLU A 52 -14.56 23.51 -15.83
C GLU A 52 -14.16 22.98 -14.44
N VAL A 53 -13.00 22.34 -14.38
CA VAL A 53 -12.39 21.85 -13.15
C VAL A 53 -10.93 22.30 -13.07
N GLN A 54 -10.51 22.66 -11.86
CA GLN A 54 -9.12 23.01 -11.60
C GLN A 54 -8.39 21.78 -11.02
N LEU A 55 -7.42 21.25 -11.77
CA LEU A 55 -6.56 20.18 -11.31
C LEU A 55 -5.33 20.74 -10.64
N THR A 56 -5.25 20.58 -9.32
CA THR A 56 -4.07 20.93 -8.53
C THR A 56 -3.21 19.69 -8.29
N THR A 57 -1.97 19.73 -8.77
CA THR A 57 -0.94 18.73 -8.49
C THR A 57 0.07 19.33 -7.52
N ARG A 58 0.09 18.80 -6.29
CA ARG A 58 1.11 19.14 -5.31
C ARG A 58 2.39 18.37 -5.59
N LYS A 59 3.51 19.08 -5.73
CA LYS A 59 4.85 18.50 -5.90
C LYS A 59 5.78 19.05 -4.81
N PRO A 60 6.88 18.36 -4.48
CA PRO A 60 7.87 18.89 -3.53
C PRO A 60 8.43 20.27 -3.89
N GLY A 61 8.48 20.61 -5.19
CA GLY A 61 8.92 21.93 -5.68
C GLY A 61 7.83 23.00 -5.79
N GLY A 62 6.61 22.73 -5.31
CA GLY A 62 5.48 23.65 -5.35
C GLY A 62 4.23 23.07 -6.02
N ASP A 63 3.10 23.73 -5.79
CA ASP A 63 1.82 23.35 -6.37
C ASP A 63 1.74 23.84 -7.83
N SER A 64 1.22 22.99 -8.71
CA SER A 64 0.89 23.34 -10.09
C SER A 64 -0.61 23.15 -10.30
N ALA A 65 -1.28 24.14 -10.88
CA ALA A 65 -2.69 24.07 -11.19
C ALA A 65 -2.90 24.23 -12.70
N ARG A 66 -3.79 23.41 -13.28
CA ARG A 66 -4.28 23.58 -14.65
C ARG A 66 -5.81 23.58 -14.67
N GLY A 67 -6.40 24.53 -15.39
CA GLY A 67 -7.83 24.49 -15.72
C GLY A 67 -8.07 23.57 -16.91
N VAL A 68 -9.08 22.70 -16.81
CA VAL A 68 -9.53 21.80 -17.88
C VAL A 68 -11.02 21.56 -17.77
N THR A 69 -11.64 21.08 -18.85
CA THR A 69 -13.03 20.61 -18.80
C THR A 69 -13.12 19.17 -18.31
N LEU A 70 -14.28 18.74 -17.82
CA LEU A 70 -14.52 17.32 -17.55
C LEU A 70 -14.37 16.46 -18.81
N LYS A 71 -14.77 17.00 -19.98
CA LYS A 71 -14.56 16.33 -21.27
C LYS A 71 -13.08 16.06 -21.53
N ASP A 72 -12.19 17.03 -21.29
CA ASP A 72 -10.76 16.84 -21.52
C ASP A 72 -10.22 15.66 -20.70
N LEU A 73 -10.69 15.49 -19.46
CA LEU A 73 -10.27 14.36 -18.60
C LEU A 73 -10.84 13.03 -19.09
N VAL A 74 -12.09 13.01 -19.55
CA VAL A 74 -12.70 11.81 -20.14
C VAL A 74 -11.95 11.40 -21.39
N ASP A 75 -11.67 12.35 -22.29
CA ASP A 75 -10.94 12.13 -23.53
C ASP A 75 -9.49 11.69 -23.27
N GLU A 76 -8.81 12.31 -22.29
CA GLU A 76 -7.47 11.92 -21.86
C GLU A 76 -7.44 10.45 -21.40
N ALA A 77 -8.48 10.00 -20.70
CA ALA A 77 -8.61 8.62 -20.21
C ALA A 77 -9.23 7.62 -21.22
N ALA A 78 -9.62 8.05 -22.42
CA ALA A 78 -10.22 7.21 -23.45
C ALA A 78 -9.33 6.01 -23.89
N PRO A 79 -7.98 6.08 -23.91
CA PRO A 79 -7.16 4.93 -24.28
C PRO A 79 -7.37 3.68 -23.41
N LEU A 80 -7.88 3.83 -22.18
CA LEU A 80 -8.22 2.70 -21.33
C LEU A 80 -9.39 1.88 -21.90
N ASP A 81 -10.33 2.49 -22.63
CA ASP A 81 -11.48 1.78 -23.18
C ASP A 81 -11.06 0.73 -24.23
N ALA A 82 -9.98 1.01 -24.97
CA ALA A 82 -9.42 0.10 -25.95
C ALA A 82 -8.85 -1.19 -25.33
N VAL A 83 -8.46 -1.16 -24.06
CA VAL A 83 -7.80 -2.29 -23.38
C VAL A 83 -8.61 -2.86 -22.20
N ALA A 84 -9.71 -2.21 -21.82
CA ALA A 84 -10.52 -2.56 -20.67
C ALA A 84 -11.02 -4.01 -20.70
N GLY A 85 -11.46 -4.49 -21.87
CA GLY A 85 -11.95 -5.85 -22.07
C GLY A 85 -10.94 -6.94 -21.72
N HIS A 86 -9.63 -6.66 -21.75
CA HIS A 86 -8.61 -7.63 -21.33
C HIS A 86 -8.60 -7.88 -19.82
N CYS A 87 -9.23 -7.02 -19.01
CA CYS A 87 -9.35 -7.23 -17.57
C CYS A 87 -10.27 -8.40 -17.22
N ALA A 88 -11.17 -8.82 -18.12
CA ALA A 88 -12.07 -9.95 -17.90
C ALA A 88 -11.32 -11.30 -17.74
N THR A 89 -10.08 -11.39 -18.21
CA THR A 89 -9.21 -12.57 -18.05
C THR A 89 -8.01 -12.26 -17.17
N CYS A 90 -8.18 -11.38 -16.16
CA CYS A 90 -7.10 -10.98 -15.27
C CYS A 90 -6.51 -12.19 -14.54
N PRO A 91 -5.18 -12.43 -14.58
CA PRO A 91 -4.55 -13.53 -13.86
C PRO A 91 -4.69 -13.45 -12.33
N ALA A 92 -4.98 -12.26 -11.81
CA ALA A 92 -5.21 -12.02 -10.38
C ALA A 92 -6.70 -12.05 -9.99
N ASP A 93 -7.59 -12.42 -10.92
CA ASP A 93 -9.03 -12.58 -10.70
C ASP A 93 -9.71 -11.38 -9.99
N LEU A 94 -9.34 -10.17 -10.43
CA LEU A 94 -9.85 -8.93 -9.83
C LEU A 94 -11.22 -8.58 -10.43
N PRO A 95 -12.18 -8.14 -9.60
CA PRO A 95 -13.61 -8.09 -9.96
C PRO A 95 -14.01 -6.97 -10.94
N ARG A 96 -13.10 -6.03 -11.25
CA ARG A 96 -13.38 -4.85 -12.07
C ARG A 96 -12.20 -4.49 -12.96
N GLU A 97 -12.49 -3.78 -14.04
CA GLU A 97 -11.49 -3.21 -14.93
C GLU A 97 -10.49 -2.36 -14.15
N PHE A 98 -9.19 -2.58 -14.40
CA PHE A 98 -8.09 -1.85 -13.78
C PHE A 98 -8.08 -1.87 -12.24
N ALA A 99 -8.78 -2.81 -11.60
CA ALA A 99 -8.79 -2.99 -10.15
C ALA A 99 -7.42 -3.39 -9.56
N CYS A 100 -6.44 -3.68 -10.44
CA CYS A 100 -5.04 -3.88 -10.08
C CYS A 100 -4.37 -2.59 -9.62
N HIS A 101 -4.86 -1.41 -10.02
CA HIS A 101 -4.41 -0.11 -9.53
C HIS A 101 -5.31 0.34 -8.37
N ARG A 102 -4.70 0.57 -7.21
CA ARG A 102 -5.37 0.98 -5.97
C ARG A 102 -4.59 2.10 -5.30
N ARG A 103 -5.22 2.71 -4.30
CA ARG A 103 -4.73 3.93 -3.65
C ARG A 103 -4.91 3.87 -2.14
N ILE A 104 -3.91 4.32 -1.40
CA ILE A 104 -4.01 4.60 0.04
C ILE A 104 -4.01 6.12 0.21
N ARG A 105 -5.11 6.69 0.71
CA ARG A 105 -5.29 8.13 0.83
C ARG A 105 -4.40 8.71 1.94
N TYR A 106 -4.00 9.96 1.72
CA TYR A 106 -3.39 10.78 2.76
C TYR A 106 -4.37 11.83 3.31
N PRO A 107 -4.24 12.20 4.60
CA PRO A 107 -3.32 11.60 5.56
C PRO A 107 -3.72 10.16 5.93
N ILE A 108 -2.75 9.32 6.29
CA ILE A 108 -3.01 8.01 6.88
C ILE A 108 -3.59 8.27 8.28
N PRO A 109 -4.82 7.80 8.57
CA PRO A 109 -5.42 8.06 9.87
C PRO A 109 -4.67 7.38 11.00
N GLU A 110 -4.68 8.01 12.17
CA GLU A 110 -3.96 7.52 13.36
C GLU A 110 -4.42 6.11 13.76
N HIS A 111 -5.72 5.83 13.69
CA HIS A 111 -6.29 4.52 14.00
C HIS A 111 -5.88 3.42 12.99
N VAL A 112 -5.70 3.76 11.72
CA VAL A 112 -5.23 2.80 10.70
C VAL A 112 -3.77 2.43 10.94
N GLU A 113 -2.95 3.39 11.35
CA GLU A 113 -1.56 3.14 11.72
C GLU A 113 -1.46 2.26 12.98
N GLN A 114 -2.28 2.51 14.00
CA GLN A 114 -2.39 1.65 15.18
C GLN A 114 -2.80 0.22 14.79
N TRP A 115 -3.83 0.10 13.94
CA TRP A 115 -4.30 -1.19 13.43
C TRP A 115 -3.17 -1.95 12.74
N LEU A 116 -2.42 -1.30 11.86
CA LEU A 116 -1.29 -1.91 11.16
C LEU A 116 -0.20 -2.37 12.12
N MET A 117 0.14 -1.57 13.14
CA MET A 117 1.15 -1.94 14.14
C MET A 117 0.71 -3.11 15.02
N ALA A 118 -0.59 -3.23 15.33
CA ALA A 118 -1.14 -4.35 16.09
C ALA A 118 -1.05 -5.69 15.34
N ARG A 119 -0.69 -5.69 14.05
CA ARG A 119 -0.49 -6.90 13.24
C ARG A 119 0.91 -7.51 13.38
N LEU A 120 1.87 -6.78 13.95
CA LEU A 120 3.20 -7.29 14.21
C LEU A 120 3.15 -8.48 15.21
N PRO A 121 4.13 -9.40 15.18
CA PRO A 121 4.13 -10.55 16.07
C PRO A 121 4.12 -10.12 17.54
N THR A 122 3.34 -10.81 18.37
CA THR A 122 3.28 -10.52 19.82
C THR A 122 4.55 -10.97 20.56
N SER A 123 5.35 -11.85 19.94
CA SER A 123 6.63 -12.33 20.45
C SER A 123 7.64 -12.49 19.33
N LEU A 124 8.92 -12.24 19.63
CA LEU A 124 10.01 -12.52 18.68
C LEU A 124 10.39 -14.00 18.60
N ALA A 125 9.86 -14.84 19.50
CA ALA A 125 10.03 -16.29 19.49
C ALA A 125 9.14 -16.99 18.43
N CYS A 126 9.13 -16.46 17.20
CA CYS A 126 8.42 -17.02 16.05
C CYS A 126 9.21 -16.74 14.76
N THR A 127 8.83 -17.40 13.66
CA THR A 127 9.48 -17.22 12.36
C THR A 127 9.41 -15.77 11.87
N ALA A 128 8.25 -15.13 12.01
CA ALA A 128 8.07 -13.72 11.66
C ALA A 128 9.00 -12.81 12.45
N GLY A 129 9.06 -12.98 13.77
CA GLY A 129 9.91 -12.18 14.66
C GLY A 129 11.40 -12.32 14.32
N ALA A 130 11.88 -13.55 14.15
CA ALA A 130 13.27 -13.82 13.79
C ALA A 130 13.66 -13.18 12.44
N LEU A 131 12.80 -13.32 11.42
CA LEU A 131 13.04 -12.74 10.10
C LEU A 131 12.90 -11.22 10.09
N LEU A 132 12.01 -10.65 10.91
CA LEU A 132 11.80 -9.21 11.02
C LEU A 132 13.02 -8.51 11.61
N VAL A 133 13.54 -9.01 12.73
CA VAL A 133 14.76 -8.47 13.37
C VAL A 133 15.94 -8.53 12.42
N ARG A 134 16.12 -9.68 11.76
CA ARG A 134 17.18 -9.85 10.76
C ARG A 134 17.03 -8.86 9.59
N GLY A 135 15.82 -8.73 9.06
CA GLY A 135 15.53 -7.83 7.94
C GLY A 135 15.85 -6.37 8.25
N LEU A 136 15.49 -5.88 9.45
CA LEU A 136 15.81 -4.51 9.87
C LEU A 136 17.31 -4.23 9.84
N GLY A 137 18.12 -5.17 10.33
CA GLY A 137 19.58 -5.05 10.34
C GLY A 137 20.20 -5.14 8.95
N GLU A 138 19.75 -6.07 8.12
CA GLU A 138 20.32 -6.30 6.77
C GLU A 138 19.92 -5.23 5.75
N PHE A 139 18.69 -4.71 5.81
CA PHE A 139 18.16 -3.78 4.82
C PHE A 139 18.23 -2.31 5.22
N GLY A 140 18.64 -2.00 6.46
CA GLY A 140 18.79 -0.62 6.94
C GLY A 140 17.47 0.14 6.99
N TRP A 141 16.38 -0.53 7.36
CA TRP A 141 15.08 0.10 7.56
C TRP A 141 15.06 0.84 8.91
N ASP A 142 15.58 2.07 8.90
CA ASP A 142 15.72 2.94 10.06
C ASP A 142 14.53 3.90 10.29
N GLY A 143 13.57 3.93 9.37
CA GLY A 143 12.39 4.79 9.38
C GLY A 143 12.63 6.23 8.94
N ALA A 144 13.89 6.63 8.67
CA ALA A 144 14.25 8.02 8.42
C ALA A 144 13.51 8.65 7.21
N PRO A 145 13.28 7.95 6.09
CA PRO A 145 12.47 8.49 4.99
C PRO A 145 11.02 8.78 5.40
N THR A 146 10.40 7.90 6.19
CA THR A 146 9.02 8.09 6.67
C THR A 146 8.94 9.20 7.71
N ALA A 147 9.90 9.27 8.63
CA ALA A 147 9.99 10.33 9.62
C ALA A 147 10.05 11.73 8.97
N LYS A 148 10.74 11.87 7.83
CA LYS A 148 10.75 13.12 7.05
C LYS A 148 9.37 13.49 6.51
N LEU A 149 8.57 12.51 6.07
CA LEU A 149 7.19 12.77 5.64
C LEU A 149 6.32 13.17 6.83
N ARG A 150 6.45 12.49 7.96
CA ARG A 150 5.73 12.81 9.20
C ARG A 150 6.06 14.21 9.72
N ALA A 151 7.30 14.65 9.58
CA ALA A 151 7.72 16.01 9.95
C ALA A 151 7.06 17.11 9.10
N ALA A 152 6.44 16.79 7.95
CA ALA A 152 5.71 17.73 7.10
C ALA A 152 4.26 18.00 7.59
N GLY A 153 4.03 17.89 8.90
CA GLY A 153 2.73 18.10 9.54
C GLY A 153 1.73 16.98 9.21
N THR A 154 0.45 17.33 9.15
CA THR A 154 -0.65 16.36 8.93
C THR A 154 -0.91 16.06 7.45
N THR A 155 0.07 16.30 6.57
CA THR A 155 -0.09 16.09 5.13
C THR A 155 -0.13 14.60 4.77
N TYR A 156 0.68 13.78 5.46
CA TYR A 156 0.87 12.36 5.15
C TYR A 156 0.35 11.43 6.25
N PHE A 157 0.44 11.84 7.51
CA PHE A 157 0.01 11.07 8.68
C PHE A 157 -0.78 12.00 9.60
N GLU A 158 -1.86 11.50 10.22
CA GLU A 158 -2.54 12.26 11.29
C GLU A 158 -1.74 12.22 12.61
N SER A 159 -1.12 11.08 12.87
CA SER A 159 -0.25 10.81 14.02
C SER A 159 1.03 11.67 13.98
N ARG A 160 1.28 12.37 15.07
CA ARG A 160 2.42 13.30 15.21
C ARG A 160 3.73 12.61 15.55
N ALA A 161 3.67 11.40 16.09
CA ALA A 161 4.80 10.56 16.43
C ALA A 161 4.52 9.14 15.93
N PRO A 162 5.57 8.35 15.59
CA PRO A 162 5.37 6.97 15.22
C PRO A 162 4.91 6.13 16.41
N TYR A 163 4.13 5.10 16.13
CA TYR A 163 3.84 4.03 17.08
C TYR A 163 5.03 3.08 17.17
N GLY A 164 5.23 2.46 18.33
CA GLY A 164 6.28 1.49 18.56
C GLY A 164 5.73 0.20 19.15
N VAL A 165 6.20 -0.94 18.66
CA VAL A 165 6.03 -2.23 19.34
C VAL A 165 7.38 -2.63 19.91
N ARG A 166 7.38 -3.02 21.19
CA ARG A 166 8.57 -3.38 21.96
C ARG A 166 8.51 -4.83 22.38
N TRP A 167 9.63 -5.53 22.26
CA TRP A 167 9.81 -6.87 22.78
C TRP A 167 10.99 -6.90 23.74
N GLU A 168 10.77 -7.50 24.90
CA GLU A 168 11.83 -7.87 25.82
C GLU A 168 12.50 -9.15 25.30
N ALA A 169 13.82 -9.18 25.29
CA ALA A 169 14.60 -10.35 24.92
C ALA A 169 14.54 -11.41 26.04
N GLU A 170 13.39 -12.05 26.24
CA GLU A 170 13.16 -12.93 27.40
C GLU A 170 13.81 -14.32 27.29
N ASP A 171 14.10 -14.82 26.09
CA ASP A 171 14.73 -16.15 25.96
C ASP A 171 15.59 -16.26 24.69
N GLN A 172 16.90 -16.18 24.85
CA GLN A 172 17.85 -16.07 23.75
C GLN A 172 19.11 -16.91 23.98
N SER A 173 18.92 -18.23 24.04
CA SER A 173 20.02 -19.20 23.98
C SER A 173 20.88 -19.06 22.70
N ASN A 174 20.35 -18.43 21.64
CA ASN A 174 20.99 -18.31 20.33
C ASN A 174 21.46 -16.90 19.93
N MET A 175 21.32 -15.87 20.79
CA MET A 175 21.77 -14.52 20.45
C MET A 175 23.17 -14.22 21.00
N HIS A 176 23.93 -13.38 20.29
CA HIS A 176 25.28 -13.00 20.71
C HIS A 176 25.25 -12.37 22.10
N GLN A 177 26.25 -12.69 22.91
CA GLN A 177 26.32 -12.32 24.34
C GLN A 177 26.23 -10.81 24.59
N ALA A 178 26.57 -9.98 23.58
CA ALA A 178 26.51 -8.52 23.62
C ALA A 178 25.08 -7.94 23.53
N GLU A 179 24.08 -8.73 23.16
CA GLU A 179 22.73 -8.27 22.88
C GLU A 179 21.68 -8.84 23.87
N ARG A 180 22.11 -9.67 24.82
CA ARG A 180 21.23 -10.19 25.88
C ARG A 180 20.73 -9.04 26.75
N GLY A 181 19.41 -8.93 26.89
CA GLY A 181 18.76 -7.84 27.62
C GLY A 181 18.57 -6.55 26.82
N SER A 182 18.83 -6.56 25.51
CA SER A 182 18.44 -5.45 24.64
C SER A 182 16.92 -5.47 24.39
N VAL A 183 16.30 -4.28 24.45
CA VAL A 183 14.91 -4.10 24.03
C VAL A 183 14.92 -3.89 22.52
N ILE A 184 14.20 -4.74 21.80
CA ILE A 184 13.98 -4.54 20.37
C ILE A 184 12.70 -3.73 20.22
N GLU A 185 12.79 -2.60 19.51
CA GLU A 185 11.65 -1.75 19.19
C GLU A 185 11.55 -1.56 17.68
N ILE A 186 10.33 -1.68 17.16
CA ILE A 186 10.02 -1.38 15.76
C ILE A 186 8.99 -0.29 15.74
N SER A 187 9.31 0.78 15.02
CA SER A 187 8.42 1.90 14.82
C SER A 187 7.57 1.74 13.56
N SER A 188 6.41 2.38 13.53
CA SER A 188 5.57 2.48 12.34
C SER A 188 6.30 3.17 11.19
N ASP A 189 7.21 4.11 11.47
CA ASP A 189 8.03 4.74 10.43
C ASP A 189 8.89 3.71 9.67
N GLN A 190 9.46 2.73 10.39
CA GLN A 190 10.21 1.61 9.79
C GLN A 190 9.29 0.68 9.00
N LEU A 191 8.09 0.39 9.52
CA LEU A 191 7.11 -0.44 8.83
C LEU A 191 6.64 0.20 7.51
N PHE A 192 6.31 1.49 7.52
CA PHE A 192 5.95 2.25 6.32
C PHE A 192 7.11 2.36 5.32
N GLN A 193 8.37 2.48 5.81
CA GLN A 193 9.54 2.46 4.92
C GLN A 193 9.63 1.11 4.20
N MET A 194 9.51 0.01 4.94
CA MET A 194 9.54 -1.34 4.39
C MET A 194 8.43 -1.56 3.36
N MET A 195 7.23 -1.01 3.58
CA MET A 195 6.08 -1.22 2.69
C MET A 195 6.12 -0.32 1.44
N PHE A 196 6.54 0.94 1.56
CA PHE A 196 6.29 1.94 0.51
C PHE A 196 7.53 2.70 0.03
N MET A 197 8.69 2.55 0.67
CA MET A 197 9.93 3.26 0.32
C MET A 197 11.00 2.36 -0.30
N VAL A 198 10.64 1.12 -0.64
CA VAL A 198 11.54 0.12 -1.26
C VAL A 198 11.41 0.04 -2.80
N GLY A 199 10.55 0.88 -3.40
CA GLY A 199 10.28 0.86 -4.83
C GLY A 199 9.37 -0.29 -5.24
N SER A 200 9.77 -1.07 -6.25
CA SER A 200 8.98 -2.23 -6.69
C SER A 200 9.07 -3.36 -5.67
N VAL A 201 7.92 -3.78 -5.14
CA VAL A 201 7.83 -4.89 -4.21
C VAL A 201 7.93 -6.22 -4.97
N ALA A 202 9.08 -6.88 -4.86
CA ALA A 202 9.28 -8.21 -5.41
C ALA A 202 8.49 -9.28 -4.62
N PRO A 203 8.17 -10.45 -5.20
CA PRO A 203 7.38 -11.49 -4.53
C PRO A 203 7.90 -11.93 -3.16
N THR A 204 9.24 -12.01 -2.99
CA THR A 204 9.85 -12.35 -1.70
C THR A 204 9.59 -11.28 -0.65
N HIS A 205 9.67 -10.00 -1.03
CA HIS A 205 9.40 -8.88 -0.13
C HIS A 205 7.90 -8.80 0.22
N ALA A 206 7.02 -9.05 -0.75
CA ALA A 206 5.59 -9.18 -0.49
C ALA A 206 5.29 -10.30 0.51
N LEU A 207 5.94 -11.46 0.38
CA LEU A 207 5.81 -12.56 1.33
C LEU A 207 6.30 -12.17 2.73
N MET A 208 7.39 -11.41 2.84
CA MET A 208 7.88 -10.90 4.13
C MET A 208 6.87 -9.95 4.77
N ILE A 209 6.30 -9.00 4.02
CA ILE A 209 5.25 -8.10 4.51
C ILE A 209 4.02 -8.91 4.97
N ALA A 210 3.57 -9.87 4.17
CA ALA A 210 2.44 -10.75 4.50
C ALA A 210 2.71 -11.54 5.79
N LEU A 211 3.92 -12.06 5.97
CA LEU A 211 4.35 -12.72 7.19
C LEU A 211 4.34 -11.76 8.37
N PHE A 212 5.03 -10.62 8.29
CA PHE A 212 5.18 -9.69 9.42
C PHE A 212 3.85 -9.09 9.86
N CYS A 213 2.96 -8.77 8.92
CA CYS A 213 1.61 -8.27 9.18
C CYS A 213 0.59 -9.39 9.41
N GLY A 214 1.04 -10.63 9.62
CA GLY A 214 0.20 -11.77 10.04
C GLY A 214 -0.87 -12.18 9.04
N VAL A 215 -0.74 -11.81 7.76
CA VAL A 215 -1.61 -12.27 6.66
C VAL A 215 -1.49 -13.79 6.52
N ILE A 216 -0.27 -14.29 6.71
CA ILE A 216 0.01 -15.71 6.99
C ILE A 216 0.47 -15.88 8.45
N PRO A 217 0.35 -17.08 9.05
CA PRO A 217 0.71 -17.29 10.46
C PRO A 217 2.15 -16.89 10.78
N HIS A 218 2.36 -16.19 11.90
CA HIS A 218 3.69 -15.71 12.33
C HIS A 218 4.66 -16.85 12.67
N ASP A 219 4.14 -18.00 13.05
CA ASP A 219 4.86 -19.21 13.47
C ASP A 219 5.00 -20.27 12.37
N ILE A 220 4.62 -19.94 11.12
CA ILE A 220 4.82 -20.82 9.96
C ILE A 220 6.29 -21.25 9.87
N SER A 221 6.55 -22.52 9.57
CA SER A 221 7.93 -23.02 9.51
C SER A 221 8.70 -22.43 8.33
N LEU A 222 10.02 -22.23 8.47
CA LEU A 222 10.88 -21.81 7.36
C LEU A 222 10.87 -22.81 6.20
N HIS A 223 10.70 -24.10 6.49
CA HIS A 223 10.53 -25.12 5.48
C HIS A 223 9.28 -24.86 4.62
N ASP A 224 8.15 -24.57 5.25
CA ASP A 224 6.89 -24.30 4.52
C ASP A 224 6.93 -22.99 3.73
N LEU A 225 7.67 -21.99 4.20
CA LEU A 225 7.89 -20.75 3.45
C LEU A 225 8.76 -20.95 2.20
N THR A 226 9.73 -21.86 2.26
CA THR A 226 10.65 -22.13 1.14
C THR A 226 10.03 -23.09 0.13
N ASP A 227 9.28 -24.08 0.59
CA ASP A 227 8.52 -25.00 -0.25
C ASP A 227 7.40 -24.28 -1.02
N LYS A 228 7.32 -24.53 -2.33
CA LYS A 228 6.39 -23.81 -3.21
C LYS A 228 4.94 -24.18 -2.94
N GLU A 229 4.64 -25.45 -2.67
CA GLU A 229 3.28 -25.92 -2.47
C GLU A 229 2.75 -25.51 -1.10
N GLN A 230 3.56 -25.65 -0.05
CA GLN A 230 3.20 -25.22 1.30
C GLN A 230 3.00 -23.71 1.36
N ARG A 231 3.88 -22.93 0.75
CA ARG A 231 3.71 -21.48 0.63
C ARG A 231 2.41 -21.11 -0.08
N ALA A 232 2.08 -21.79 -1.19
CA ALA A 232 0.83 -21.56 -1.90
C ALA A 232 -0.40 -21.90 -1.05
N ARG A 233 -0.34 -23.00 -0.26
CA ARG A 233 -1.40 -23.34 0.70
C ARG A 233 -1.57 -22.28 1.78
N ALA A 234 -0.47 -21.82 2.39
CA ALA A 234 -0.51 -20.78 3.42
C ALA A 234 -1.15 -19.47 2.90
N LEU A 235 -0.76 -19.05 1.70
CA LEU A 235 -1.35 -17.89 1.03
C LEU A 235 -2.82 -18.11 0.67
N ALA A 236 -3.20 -19.31 0.20
CA ALA A 236 -4.61 -19.60 -0.10
C ALA A 236 -5.50 -19.63 1.15
N SER A 237 -4.94 -19.98 2.31
CA SER A 237 -5.62 -19.91 3.61
C SER A 237 -5.52 -18.56 4.31
N SER A 238 -4.84 -17.57 3.70
CA SER A 238 -4.63 -16.28 4.33
C SER A 238 -5.97 -15.60 4.58
N HIS A 239 -6.12 -15.06 5.79
CA HIS A 239 -7.27 -14.25 6.14
C HIS A 239 -6.78 -13.07 6.96
N LEU A 240 -7.01 -11.88 6.45
CA LEU A 240 -6.73 -10.64 7.18
C LEU A 240 -8.04 -10.18 7.81
N PRO A 241 -8.24 -10.38 9.13
CA PRO A 241 -9.44 -9.88 9.78
C PRO A 241 -9.44 -8.35 9.73
N THR A 242 -10.46 -7.80 9.09
CA THR A 242 -10.70 -6.35 9.03
C THR A 242 -12.04 -6.05 9.68
N GLU A 243 -12.08 -5.03 10.52
CA GLU A 243 -13.33 -4.37 10.84
C GLU A 243 -13.84 -3.63 9.59
N PRO A 244 -15.16 -3.42 9.40
CA PRO A 244 -15.71 -2.68 8.28
C PRO A 244 -15.40 -1.18 8.45
N ASP A 245 -14.15 -0.83 8.19
CA ASP A 245 -13.62 0.53 8.23
C ASP A 245 -13.00 0.84 6.86
N PRO A 246 -13.53 1.84 6.12
CA PRO A 246 -13.08 2.15 4.76
C PRO A 246 -11.64 2.65 4.68
N ASP A 247 -11.06 3.13 5.78
CA ASP A 247 -9.66 3.55 5.83
C ASP A 247 -8.73 2.37 6.13
N ILE A 248 -9.14 1.43 6.99
CA ILE A 248 -8.43 0.15 7.17
C ILE A 248 -8.47 -0.66 5.87
N GLU A 249 -9.61 -0.73 5.19
CA GLU A 249 -9.79 -1.49 3.95
C GLU A 249 -8.75 -1.13 2.87
N GLN A 250 -8.30 0.13 2.80
CA GLN A 250 -7.29 0.56 1.82
C GLN A 250 -5.92 -0.09 2.06
N LEU A 251 -5.52 -0.20 3.33
CA LEU A 251 -4.25 -0.80 3.73
C LEU A 251 -4.36 -2.33 3.80
N ALA A 252 -5.48 -2.85 4.26
CA ALA A 252 -5.78 -4.28 4.21
C ALA A 252 -5.84 -4.83 2.78
N ALA A 253 -6.31 -4.03 1.82
CA ALA A 253 -6.28 -4.37 0.40
C ALA A 253 -4.87 -4.44 -0.20
N PHE A 254 -3.90 -3.74 0.39
CA PHE A 254 -2.50 -3.78 -0.02
C PHE A 254 -1.79 -5.03 0.50
N LEU A 255 -2.13 -5.42 1.73
CA LEU A 255 -1.64 -6.63 2.41
C LEU A 255 -2.22 -7.91 1.78
#